data_AF-A0A1H7ZGR1-F1
#
_entry.id   AF-A0A1H7ZGR1-F1
#
_cell.length_a   1.000
_cell.length_b   1.000
_cell.length_c   1.000
_cell.angle_alpha   90.00
_cell.angle_beta   90.00
_cell.angle_gamma   90.00
#
_symmetry.space_group_name_H-M   'P 1'
#
loop_
_entity.id
_entity.type
_entity.pdbx_description
1 polymer ?
#
loop_
_entity_poly.entity_id
_entity_poly.type
_entity_poly.pdbx_seq_one_letter_code
_entity_poly.pdbx_strand_id
1 'polypeptide(L)'
;MSLKSYLPLAILAPAAVVASLSGIVSAVGRPAPPSSTQSFGMVRLEGEVREVFGNKVIVEGPAGRTLVETGPEGRVRAPLAPGDKVVVDGMQRDGFVHASAIAKAGGPRIELGRGPDAGPGERPGGRRGADAAYRADTVIQAVTTAGFRDARVIDVKKHHAEVAAVAADGRSYELHVEFDGRIRKQEDTTLVRDEGAIKTLIEKAGFTYAGQMRPEKKHMVVSATNSRGEKVELDVHRDGSIRKERRVF
;
A
#
# COMPACT_ATOMS: atom_id res chain seq x y z
N MET A 1 -33.87 15.07 -112.82
CA MET A 1 -32.72 14.53 -113.56
C MET A 1 -31.49 14.61 -112.67
N SER A 2 -30.71 13.52 -112.64
CA SER A 2 -29.36 13.34 -112.07
C SER A 2 -29.20 13.34 -110.54
N LEU A 3 -29.05 12.18 -109.85
CA LEU A 3 -27.91 11.23 -109.77
C LEU A 3 -26.72 11.71 -108.95
N LYS A 4 -26.47 11.03 -107.81
CA LYS A 4 -25.24 10.28 -107.43
C LYS A 4 -24.87 10.38 -105.94
N SER A 5 -25.30 9.36 -105.22
CA SER A 5 -24.50 8.36 -104.48
C SER A 5 -23.15 8.68 -103.80
N TYR A 6 -23.08 8.16 -102.56
CA TYR A 6 -21.95 7.62 -101.77
C TYR A 6 -20.88 8.53 -101.18
N LEU A 7 -20.78 8.54 -99.84
CA LEU A 7 -19.77 7.77 -99.08
C LEU A 7 -20.11 7.83 -97.56
N PRO A 8 -19.85 6.75 -96.79
CA PRO A 8 -20.27 6.67 -95.39
C PRO A 8 -19.15 7.14 -94.45
N LEU A 9 -19.51 7.71 -93.30
CA LEU A 9 -18.60 7.72 -92.15
C LEU A 9 -19.38 7.53 -90.85
N ALA A 10 -18.88 6.58 -90.08
CA ALA A 10 -19.51 5.94 -88.97
C ALA A 10 -19.22 6.68 -87.65
N ILE A 11 -20.24 6.65 -86.79
CA ILE A 11 -20.20 6.54 -85.31
C ILE A 11 -19.63 7.71 -84.50
N LEU A 12 -20.49 8.30 -83.66
CA LEU A 12 -20.12 8.65 -82.30
C LEU A 12 -21.32 8.39 -81.37
N ALA A 13 -21.29 7.28 -80.64
CA ALA A 13 -22.21 7.01 -79.53
C ALA A 13 -21.49 7.35 -78.21
N PRO A 14 -22.14 8.04 -77.25
CA PRO A 14 -21.52 8.34 -75.97
C PRO A 14 -21.45 7.08 -75.10
N ALA A 15 -20.26 6.78 -74.61
CA ALA A 15 -20.00 5.69 -73.67
C ALA A 15 -20.62 5.99 -72.30
N ALA A 16 -21.48 5.10 -71.83
CA ALA A 16 -21.84 4.97 -70.43
C ALA A 16 -20.71 4.22 -69.70
N VAL A 17 -20.07 4.86 -68.72
CA VAL A 17 -19.16 4.16 -67.80
C VAL A 17 -19.91 3.88 -66.51
N VAL A 18 -20.18 2.60 -66.31
CA VAL A 18 -20.75 2.00 -65.11
C VAL A 18 -19.68 1.90 -64.03
N ALA A 19 -20.08 2.17 -62.80
CA ALA A 19 -19.28 2.18 -61.58
C ALA A 19 -18.40 0.92 -61.42
N SER A 20 -17.14 1.15 -61.06
CA SER A 20 -16.27 0.13 -60.46
C SER A 20 -15.40 0.79 -59.40
N LEU A 21 -15.82 0.67 -58.13
CA LEU A 21 -14.90 0.77 -57.00
C LEU A 21 -14.75 -0.62 -56.43
N SER A 22 -13.60 -1.21 -56.75
CA SER A 22 -13.11 -2.51 -56.33
C SER A 22 -13.27 -2.71 -54.83
N GLY A 23 -13.90 -3.83 -54.47
CA GLY A 23 -13.85 -4.35 -53.11
C GLY A 23 -12.41 -4.70 -52.76
N ILE A 24 -11.84 -3.97 -51.80
CA ILE A 24 -10.63 -4.41 -51.12
C ILE A 24 -11.10 -5.41 -50.05
N VAL A 25 -11.00 -6.69 -50.38
CA VAL A 25 -11.05 -7.77 -49.38
C VAL A 25 -9.90 -7.49 -48.42
N SER A 26 -10.21 -6.98 -47.23
CA SER A 26 -9.26 -6.97 -46.13
C SER A 26 -9.00 -8.43 -45.79
N ALA A 27 -7.81 -8.92 -46.16
CA ALA A 27 -7.29 -10.15 -45.60
C ALA A 27 -7.35 -9.98 -44.08
N VAL A 28 -8.12 -10.85 -43.41
CA VAL A 28 -8.10 -10.99 -41.95
C VAL A 28 -6.70 -11.50 -41.61
N GLY A 29 -5.76 -10.57 -41.47
CA GLY A 29 -4.53 -10.81 -40.74
C GLY A 29 -4.95 -11.23 -39.35
N ARG A 30 -4.51 -12.42 -38.94
CA ARG A 30 -4.71 -12.96 -37.60
C ARG A 30 -4.58 -11.82 -36.57
N PRO A 31 -5.47 -11.74 -35.56
CA PRO A 31 -5.23 -10.81 -34.47
C PRO A 31 -3.83 -11.12 -33.93
N ALA A 32 -2.94 -10.12 -34.00
CA ALA A 32 -1.69 -10.21 -33.27
C ALA A 32 -2.07 -10.52 -31.81
N PRO A 33 -1.35 -11.44 -31.12
CA PRO A 33 -1.54 -11.57 -29.69
C PRO A 33 -1.46 -10.16 -29.08
N PRO A 34 -2.30 -9.81 -28.09
CA PRO A 34 -2.14 -8.53 -27.43
C PRO A 34 -0.69 -8.44 -27.02
N SER A 35 0.01 -7.42 -27.51
CA SER A 35 1.35 -7.13 -27.03
C SER A 35 1.18 -6.76 -25.57
N SER A 36 1.25 -7.75 -24.67
CA SER A 36 1.47 -7.55 -23.25
C SER A 36 2.93 -7.14 -23.07
N THR A 37 3.33 -6.10 -23.79
CA THR A 37 4.42 -5.26 -23.36
C THR A 37 3.78 -4.44 -22.26
N GLN A 38 3.83 -4.98 -21.04
CA GLN A 38 3.76 -4.12 -19.87
C GLN A 38 4.88 -3.09 -20.07
N SER A 39 4.50 -1.89 -20.51
CA SER A 39 5.43 -0.78 -20.68
C SER A 39 5.86 -0.36 -19.30
N PHE A 40 6.85 -1.05 -18.75
CA PHE A 40 7.56 -0.64 -17.55
C PHE A 40 8.51 0.46 -17.99
N GLY A 41 8.17 1.69 -17.67
CA GLY A 41 8.97 2.83 -18.10
C GLY A 41 8.38 4.15 -17.68
N MET A 42 9.24 5.16 -17.65
CA MET A 42 8.79 6.53 -17.51
C MET A 42 7.94 6.89 -18.73
N VAL A 43 6.75 7.40 -18.48
CA VAL A 43 5.81 7.85 -19.50
C VAL A 43 5.51 9.32 -19.29
N ARG A 44 5.39 10.03 -20.41
CA ARG A 44 4.85 11.39 -20.44
C ARG A 44 3.50 11.33 -21.16
N LEU A 45 2.45 11.71 -20.46
CA LEU A 45 1.07 11.68 -20.93
C LEU A 45 0.54 13.11 -21.03
N GLU A 46 -0.02 13.46 -22.18
CA GLU A 46 -0.68 14.75 -22.40
C GLU A 46 -2.15 14.50 -22.73
N GLY A 47 -3.05 15.20 -22.06
CA GLY A 47 -4.49 14.98 -22.25
C GLY A 47 -5.39 15.88 -21.42
N GLU A 48 -6.68 15.59 -21.45
CA GLU A 48 -7.73 16.31 -20.72
C GLU A 48 -8.24 15.47 -19.56
N VAL A 49 -8.39 16.06 -18.38
CA VAL A 49 -8.98 15.39 -17.22
C VAL A 49 -10.48 15.20 -17.47
N ARG A 50 -10.95 13.95 -17.51
CA ARG A 50 -12.39 13.64 -17.64
C ARG A 50 -13.06 13.49 -16.30
N GLU A 51 -12.42 12.79 -15.38
CA GLU A 51 -12.99 12.44 -14.07
C GLU A 51 -11.92 12.48 -12.98
N VAL A 52 -12.33 12.86 -11.77
CA VAL A 52 -11.44 13.01 -10.61
C VAL A 52 -11.98 12.17 -9.45
N PHE A 53 -11.16 11.23 -8.98
CA PHE A 53 -11.47 10.27 -7.94
C PHE A 53 -10.45 10.36 -6.81
N GLY A 54 -10.64 11.30 -5.87
CA GLY A 54 -9.74 11.46 -4.74
C GLY A 54 -8.31 11.81 -5.17
N ASN A 55 -7.39 10.84 -5.08
CA ASN A 55 -5.99 10.97 -5.51
C ASN A 55 -5.69 10.36 -6.89
N LYS A 56 -6.73 9.97 -7.64
CA LYS A 56 -6.63 9.44 -9.00
C LYS A 56 -7.47 10.27 -9.96
N VAL A 57 -7.05 10.37 -11.21
CA VAL A 57 -7.75 11.10 -12.28
C VAL A 57 -7.71 10.33 -13.57
N ILE A 58 -8.81 10.35 -14.32
CA ILE A 58 -8.85 9.82 -15.68
C ILE A 58 -8.43 10.93 -16.62
N VAL A 59 -7.33 10.73 -17.33
CA VAL A 59 -6.83 11.62 -18.38
C VAL A 59 -7.11 10.98 -19.73
N GLU A 60 -7.85 11.67 -20.58
CA GLU A 60 -8.12 11.28 -21.96
C GLU A 60 -7.08 11.94 -22.86
N GLY A 61 -6.16 11.13 -23.38
CA GLY A 61 -5.13 11.54 -24.33
C GLY A 61 -5.33 10.89 -25.70
N PRO A 62 -4.39 11.10 -26.64
CA PRO A 62 -4.46 10.51 -27.98
C PRO A 62 -4.39 8.97 -27.97
N ALA A 63 -3.79 8.38 -26.93
CA ALA A 63 -3.73 6.93 -26.71
C ALA A 63 -4.99 6.36 -26.02
N GLY A 64 -6.00 7.20 -25.74
CA GLY A 64 -7.21 6.83 -25.02
C GLY A 64 -7.20 7.28 -23.56
N ARG A 65 -8.06 6.65 -22.75
CA ARG A 65 -8.25 7.00 -21.34
C ARG A 65 -7.25 6.27 -20.46
N THR A 66 -6.52 7.04 -19.66
CA THR A 66 -5.52 6.53 -18.72
C THR A 66 -5.86 6.94 -17.31
N LEU A 67 -5.83 6.01 -16.37
CA LEU A 67 -5.97 6.34 -14.96
C LEU A 67 -4.62 6.71 -14.37
N VAL A 68 -4.52 7.94 -13.87
CA VAL A 68 -3.32 8.55 -13.32
C VAL A 68 -3.48 8.70 -11.82
N GLU A 69 -2.50 8.25 -11.04
CA GLU A 69 -2.42 8.47 -9.60
C GLU A 69 -1.48 9.63 -9.29
N THR A 70 -2.00 10.67 -8.64
CA THR A 70 -1.26 11.88 -8.27
C THR A 70 -0.78 11.87 -6.82
N GLY A 71 -1.09 10.80 -6.08
CA GLY A 71 -0.68 10.60 -4.69
C GLY A 71 -1.30 11.62 -3.70
N PRO A 72 -0.94 11.55 -2.40
CA PRO A 72 -1.47 12.45 -1.38
C PRO A 72 -1.17 13.93 -1.64
N GLU A 73 -0.03 14.21 -2.26
CA GLU A 73 0.40 15.57 -2.59
C GLU A 73 -0.37 16.18 -3.75
N GLY A 74 -0.78 15.36 -4.73
CA GLY A 74 -1.53 15.82 -5.90
C GLY A 74 -2.82 16.55 -5.55
N ARG A 75 -3.56 16.07 -4.54
CA ARG A 75 -4.82 16.70 -4.10
C ARG A 75 -4.62 18.11 -3.54
N VAL A 76 -3.50 18.36 -2.87
CA VAL A 76 -3.25 19.62 -2.14
C VAL A 76 -2.45 20.60 -3.00
N ARG A 77 -1.49 20.09 -3.76
CA ARG A 77 -0.54 20.91 -4.54
C ARG A 77 -0.98 21.11 -5.98
N ALA A 78 -1.67 20.14 -6.57
CA ALA A 78 -2.12 20.17 -7.95
C ALA A 78 -3.62 19.82 -8.06
N PRO A 79 -4.53 20.62 -7.49
CA PRO A 79 -5.96 20.38 -7.64
C PRO A 79 -6.34 20.42 -9.12
N LEU A 80 -6.92 19.32 -9.59
CA LEU A 80 -7.40 19.13 -10.96
C LEU A 80 -8.92 19.10 -10.95
N ALA A 81 -9.52 19.70 -11.96
CA ALA A 81 -10.95 19.62 -12.25
C ALA A 81 -11.19 18.91 -13.60
N PRO A 82 -12.36 18.28 -13.79
CA PRO A 82 -12.78 17.86 -15.12
C PRO A 82 -12.72 19.02 -16.12
N GLY A 83 -12.13 18.78 -17.30
CA GLY A 83 -11.88 19.78 -18.34
C GLY A 83 -10.47 20.39 -18.34
N ASP A 84 -9.67 20.16 -17.29
CA ASP A 84 -8.29 20.66 -17.22
C ASP A 84 -7.39 19.93 -18.24
N LYS A 85 -6.63 20.68 -19.03
CA LYS A 85 -5.56 20.13 -19.88
C LYS A 85 -4.29 19.97 -19.06
N VAL A 86 -3.74 18.76 -19.04
CA VAL A 86 -2.59 18.39 -18.21
C VAL A 86 -1.51 17.66 -18.99
N VAL A 87 -0.28 17.89 -18.56
CA VAL A 87 0.91 17.10 -18.91
C VAL A 87 1.35 16.38 -17.65
N VAL A 88 1.43 15.06 -17.71
CA VAL A 88 1.80 14.18 -16.61
C VAL A 88 3.08 13.47 -16.96
N ASP A 89 4.10 13.59 -16.13
CA ASP A 89 5.27 12.70 -16.16
C ASP A 89 5.12 11.69 -15.04
N GLY A 90 5.34 10.41 -15.32
CA GLY A 90 5.15 9.36 -14.33
C GLY A 90 5.71 8.01 -14.74
N MET A 91 5.51 7.01 -13.89
CA MET A 91 5.87 5.63 -14.19
C MET A 91 4.60 4.84 -14.48
N GLN A 92 4.55 4.14 -15.61
CA GLN A 92 3.46 3.22 -15.88
C GLN A 92 3.75 1.88 -15.19
N ARG A 93 2.86 1.48 -14.27
CA ARG A 93 2.96 0.24 -13.50
C ARG A 93 1.57 -0.20 -13.05
N ASP A 94 1.33 -1.51 -12.96
CA ASP A 94 0.12 -2.09 -12.41
C ASP A 94 -1.20 -1.59 -13.05
N GLY A 95 -1.14 -1.16 -14.32
CA GLY A 95 -2.30 -0.63 -15.07
C GLY A 95 -2.59 0.87 -14.85
N PHE A 96 -1.76 1.57 -14.08
CA PHE A 96 -1.89 3.00 -13.78
C PHE A 96 -0.62 3.76 -14.17
N VAL A 97 -0.75 5.08 -14.30
CA VAL A 97 0.41 5.98 -14.35
C VAL A 97 0.56 6.65 -13.00
N HIS A 98 1.66 6.36 -12.31
CA HIS A 98 2.02 7.04 -11.07
C HIS A 98 2.74 8.35 -11.43
N ALA A 99 2.04 9.47 -11.29
CA ALA A 99 2.59 10.78 -11.63
C ALA A 99 3.71 11.16 -10.65
N SER A 100 4.90 11.44 -11.20
CA SER A 100 6.01 12.08 -10.50
C SER A 100 6.03 13.59 -10.72
N ALA A 101 5.38 14.08 -11.77
CA ALA A 101 5.15 15.50 -11.95
C ALA A 101 3.87 15.73 -12.76
N ILE A 102 3.23 16.87 -12.54
CA ILE A 102 2.08 17.31 -13.32
C ILE A 102 2.14 18.80 -13.60
N ALA A 103 1.80 19.19 -14.83
CA ALA A 103 1.64 20.59 -15.22
C ALA A 103 0.25 20.79 -15.83
N LYS A 104 -0.45 21.84 -15.41
CA LYS A 104 -1.66 22.32 -16.10
C LYS A 104 -1.24 23.16 -17.30
N ALA A 105 -2.07 23.20 -18.34
CA ALA A 105 -1.81 24.03 -19.53
C ALA A 105 -1.61 25.50 -19.12
N GLY A 106 -0.42 26.05 -19.43
CA GLY A 106 -0.03 27.42 -19.06
C GLY A 106 0.33 27.63 -17.59
N GLY A 107 0.39 26.56 -16.78
CA GLY A 107 0.73 26.60 -15.37
C GLY A 107 2.13 26.08 -15.04
N PRO A 108 2.62 26.30 -13.81
CA PRO A 108 3.89 25.75 -13.35
C PRO A 108 3.82 24.22 -13.27
N ARG A 109 4.95 23.56 -13.58
CA ARG A 109 5.13 22.12 -13.35
C ARG A 109 5.27 21.88 -11.85
N ILE A 110 4.46 20.97 -11.33
CA ILE A 110 4.41 20.60 -9.92
C ILE A 110 5.00 19.19 -9.80
N GLU A 111 6.16 19.09 -9.16
CA GLU A 111 6.76 17.80 -8.80
C GLU A 111 5.88 17.13 -7.72
N LEU A 112 5.49 15.90 -7.98
CA LEU A 112 4.73 15.04 -7.09
C LEU A 112 5.72 13.96 -6.61
N GLY A 113 6.00 13.90 -5.30
CA GLY A 113 7.00 12.97 -4.77
C GLY A 113 6.84 11.53 -5.29
N ARG A 114 7.97 10.81 -5.45
CA ARG A 114 8.07 9.47 -6.10
C ARG A 114 6.87 8.58 -5.76
N GLY A 115 6.16 8.13 -6.81
CA GLY A 115 4.96 7.30 -6.70
C GLY A 115 5.20 6.04 -5.85
N PRO A 116 4.17 5.54 -5.15
CA PRO A 116 4.35 4.45 -4.20
C PRO A 116 4.65 3.13 -4.90
N ASP A 117 5.83 2.57 -4.63
CA ASP A 117 6.08 1.12 -4.72
C ASP A 117 5.40 0.38 -3.55
N ALA A 118 4.16 0.77 -3.20
CA ALA A 118 3.40 0.14 -2.12
C ALA A 118 2.59 -1.02 -2.70
N GLY A 119 3.11 -2.24 -2.52
CA GLY A 119 2.31 -3.45 -2.65
C GLY A 119 1.03 -3.39 -1.77
N PRO A 120 0.02 -4.21 -2.08
CA PRO A 120 -1.29 -4.10 -1.46
C PRO A 120 -1.22 -4.38 0.04
N GLY A 121 -1.34 -3.34 0.85
CA GLY A 121 -1.34 -3.43 2.32
C GLY A 121 -1.37 -2.10 3.07
N GLU A 122 -1.11 -0.96 2.42
CA GLU A 122 -1.10 0.34 3.11
C GLU A 122 -2.50 0.95 3.24
N ARG A 123 -3.08 0.82 4.43
CA ARG A 123 -4.16 1.70 4.90
C ARG A 123 -3.61 3.14 5.05
N PRO A 124 -4.46 4.17 4.86
CA PRO A 124 -4.01 5.56 4.90
C PRO A 124 -3.60 5.92 6.32
N GLY A 125 -2.30 6.15 6.51
CA GLY A 125 -1.70 6.55 7.80
C GLY A 125 -0.17 6.42 7.90
N GLY A 126 0.49 5.72 6.98
CA GLY A 126 1.93 5.41 7.10
C GLY A 126 2.82 6.08 6.06
N ARG A 127 3.09 7.39 6.15
CA ARG A 127 4.25 8.01 5.45
C ARG A 127 4.99 9.03 6.30
N ARG A 128 5.15 8.71 7.58
CA ARG A 128 6.22 9.21 8.45
C ARG A 128 6.62 7.99 9.30
N GLY A 129 7.87 7.56 9.19
CA GLY A 129 8.41 6.44 9.99
C GLY A 129 9.17 5.37 9.21
N ALA A 130 8.71 4.95 8.02
CA ALA A 130 9.29 3.80 7.33
C ALA A 130 10.73 4.01 6.81
N ASP A 131 11.09 5.26 6.50
CA ASP A 131 12.41 5.64 5.96
C ASP A 131 13.33 6.29 7.00
N ALA A 132 12.84 6.52 8.23
CA ALA A 132 13.66 7.12 9.27
C ALA A 132 14.71 6.09 9.74
N ALA A 133 15.99 6.45 9.75
CA ALA A 133 17.01 5.58 10.33
C ALA A 133 16.79 5.44 11.83
N TYR A 134 16.96 4.22 12.37
CA TYR A 134 16.88 3.99 13.82
C TYR A 134 17.88 4.88 14.58
N ARG A 135 17.38 5.61 15.57
CA ARG A 135 18.15 6.35 16.55
C ARG A 135 17.57 6.11 17.94
N ALA A 136 18.36 5.50 18.82
CA ALA A 136 17.94 5.15 20.18
C ALA A 136 17.43 6.38 20.95
N ASP A 137 18.16 7.50 20.89
CA ASP A 137 17.80 8.73 21.60
C ASP A 137 16.45 9.29 21.13
N THR A 138 16.18 9.28 19.82
CA THR A 138 14.90 9.72 19.25
C THR A 138 13.73 8.89 19.78
N VAL A 139 13.91 7.56 19.83
CA VAL A 139 12.91 6.62 20.35
C VAL A 139 12.66 6.84 21.84
N ILE A 140 13.73 6.90 22.65
CA ILE A 140 13.63 7.06 24.10
C ILE A 140 13.05 8.45 24.47
N GLN A 141 13.46 9.50 23.76
CA GLN A 141 12.93 10.84 23.96
C GLN A 141 11.43 10.90 23.64
N ALA A 142 10.98 10.25 22.56
CA ALA A 142 9.57 10.21 22.21
C ALA A 142 8.72 9.50 23.27
N VAL A 143 9.21 8.37 23.80
CA VAL A 143 8.56 7.63 24.89
C VAL A 143 8.50 8.46 26.18
N THR A 144 9.59 9.15 26.52
CA THR A 144 9.65 10.03 27.69
C THR A 144 8.71 11.22 27.55
N THR A 145 8.67 11.85 26.36
CA THR A 145 7.76 12.96 26.05
C THR A 145 6.29 12.53 26.10
N ALA A 146 6.00 11.27 25.77
CA ALA A 146 4.67 10.69 25.90
C ALA A 146 4.27 10.38 27.36
N GLY A 147 5.10 10.71 28.35
CA GLY A 147 4.80 10.57 29.78
C GLY A 147 5.15 9.21 30.38
N PHE A 148 5.87 8.36 29.64
CA PHE A 148 6.41 7.12 30.19
C PHE A 148 7.78 7.36 30.84
N ARG A 149 8.07 6.60 31.90
CA ARG A 149 9.35 6.54 32.60
C ARG A 149 10.04 5.19 32.39
N ASP A 150 11.30 5.07 32.81
CA ASP A 150 12.10 3.84 32.74
C ASP A 150 12.14 3.21 31.33
N ALA A 151 12.13 4.08 30.31
CA ALA A 151 12.12 3.68 28.91
C ALA A 151 13.45 3.00 28.53
N ARG A 152 13.37 1.79 27.99
CA ARG A 152 14.52 1.04 27.47
C ARG A 152 14.15 0.30 26.19
N VAL A 153 14.99 0.41 25.17
CA VAL A 153 14.82 -0.39 23.95
C VAL A 153 15.12 -1.85 24.28
N ILE A 154 14.20 -2.75 23.96
CA ILE A 154 14.36 -4.20 24.18
C ILE A 154 14.72 -4.94 22.89
N ASP A 155 14.23 -4.48 21.74
CA ASP A 155 14.50 -5.07 20.44
C ASP A 155 14.30 -4.02 19.33
N VAL A 156 14.96 -4.21 18.19
CA VAL A 156 14.85 -3.34 17.00
C VAL A 156 14.39 -4.18 15.82
N LYS A 157 13.21 -3.87 15.29
CA LYS A 157 12.62 -4.50 14.10
C LYS A 157 12.90 -3.67 12.86
N LYS A 158 12.52 -4.21 11.69
CA LYS A 158 12.74 -3.57 10.39
C LYS A 158 12.25 -2.11 10.29
N HIS A 159 11.17 -1.75 10.99
CA HIS A 159 10.53 -0.43 10.88
C HIS A 159 10.26 0.28 12.23
N HIS A 160 10.52 -0.39 13.36
CA HIS A 160 10.23 0.15 14.69
C HIS A 160 11.12 -0.49 15.74
N ALA A 161 11.26 0.18 16.88
CA ALA A 161 11.82 -0.38 18.10
C ALA A 161 10.70 -0.89 19.02
N GLU A 162 10.92 -2.03 19.67
CA GLU A 162 10.14 -2.47 20.82
C GLU A 162 10.80 -1.85 22.07
N VAL A 163 10.03 -1.11 22.87
CA VAL A 163 10.51 -0.37 24.05
C VAL A 163 9.72 -0.77 25.27
N ALA A 164 10.40 -1.16 26.33
CA ALA A 164 9.79 -1.37 27.63
C ALA A 164 9.79 -0.06 28.42
N ALA A 165 8.64 0.33 28.98
CA ALA A 165 8.51 1.56 29.76
C ALA A 165 7.41 1.43 30.82
N VAL A 166 7.33 2.36 31.76
CA VAL A 166 6.32 2.41 32.83
C VAL A 166 5.51 3.70 32.68
N ALA A 167 4.19 3.60 32.72
CA ALA A 167 3.31 4.76 32.71
C ALA A 167 3.27 5.47 34.07
N ALA A 168 2.73 6.68 34.11
CA ALA A 168 2.62 7.47 35.35
C ALA A 168 1.77 6.77 36.44
N ASP A 169 0.82 5.93 36.04
CA ASP A 169 -0.02 5.12 36.94
C ASP A 169 0.67 3.84 37.46
N GLY A 170 1.93 3.62 37.09
CA GLY A 170 2.71 2.44 37.51
C GLY A 170 2.53 1.21 36.61
N ARG A 171 1.64 1.23 35.61
CA ARG A 171 1.50 0.12 34.67
C ARG A 171 2.72 -0.01 33.78
N SER A 172 3.15 -1.24 33.54
CA SER A 172 4.26 -1.54 32.65
C SER A 172 3.79 -1.80 31.24
N TYR A 173 4.48 -1.23 30.25
CA TYR A 173 4.16 -1.39 28.84
C TYR A 173 5.33 -1.90 28.01
N GLU A 174 4.98 -2.58 26.92
CA GLU A 174 5.81 -2.75 25.73
C GLU A 174 5.22 -1.89 24.61
N LEU A 175 6.03 -0.96 24.11
CA LEU A 175 5.65 0.04 23.12
C LEU A 175 6.31 -0.31 21.79
N HIS A 176 5.54 -0.29 20.71
CA HIS A 176 6.10 -0.33 19.36
C HIS A 176 6.25 1.11 18.88
N VAL A 177 7.49 1.59 18.83
CA VAL A 177 7.82 2.97 18.49
C VAL A 177 8.49 2.97 17.12
N GLU A 178 7.85 3.59 16.14
CA GLU A 178 8.47 3.80 14.83
C GLU A 178 9.74 4.65 14.96
N PHE A 179 10.63 4.59 13.97
CA PHE A 179 11.91 5.32 14.02
C PHE A 179 11.77 6.86 13.97
N ASP A 180 10.59 7.38 13.62
CA ASP A 180 10.26 8.81 13.74
C ASP A 180 9.75 9.22 15.13
N GLY A 181 9.73 8.29 16.09
CA GLY A 181 9.24 8.50 17.46
C GLY A 181 7.74 8.25 17.64
N ARG A 182 6.98 7.92 16.58
CA ARG A 182 5.55 7.66 16.73
C ARG A 182 5.30 6.33 17.44
N ILE A 183 4.63 6.38 18.59
CA ILE A 183 4.15 5.17 19.27
C ILE A 183 2.95 4.60 18.50
N ARG A 184 3.12 3.47 17.81
CA ARG A 184 2.05 2.82 17.02
C ARG A 184 1.21 1.86 17.85
N LYS A 185 1.81 1.20 18.84
CA LYS A 185 1.16 0.19 19.66
C LYS A 185 1.64 0.29 21.10
N GLN A 186 0.73 0.06 22.03
CA GLN A 186 1.01 -0.06 23.45
C GLN A 186 0.41 -1.37 23.94
N GLU A 187 1.23 -2.23 24.54
CA GLU A 187 0.79 -3.49 25.12
C GLU A 187 1.05 -3.47 26.62
N ASP A 188 0.00 -3.67 27.42
CA ASP A 188 0.12 -3.78 28.86
C ASP A 188 0.86 -5.08 29.20
N THR A 189 1.93 -4.95 29.98
CA THR A 189 2.81 -6.03 30.43
C THR A 189 2.87 -6.10 31.95
N THR A 190 2.02 -5.34 32.66
CA THR A 190 2.02 -5.23 34.12
C THR A 190 1.92 -6.59 34.79
N LEU A 191 0.94 -7.39 34.37
CA LEU A 191 0.74 -8.73 34.94
C LEU A 191 1.98 -9.62 34.77
N VAL A 192 2.53 -9.71 33.57
CA VAL A 192 3.67 -10.62 33.29
C VAL A 192 4.99 -10.11 33.87
N ARG A 193 5.03 -8.88 34.39
CA ARG A 193 6.18 -8.33 35.14
C ARG A 193 6.04 -8.43 36.65
N ASP A 194 4.84 -8.70 37.14
CA ASP A 194 4.57 -8.87 38.56
C ASP A 194 4.44 -10.36 38.89
N GLU A 195 5.55 -10.97 39.33
CA GLU A 195 5.56 -12.38 39.73
C GLU A 195 4.54 -12.68 40.84
N GLY A 196 4.28 -11.72 41.74
CA GLY A 196 3.29 -11.88 42.81
C GLY A 196 1.88 -11.98 42.24
N ALA A 197 1.54 -11.09 41.30
CA ALA A 197 0.25 -11.13 40.60
C ALA A 197 0.08 -12.44 39.81
N ILE A 198 1.14 -12.94 39.17
CA ILE A 198 1.12 -14.24 38.48
C ILE A 198 0.86 -15.38 39.46
N LYS A 199 1.53 -15.41 40.62
CA LYS A 199 1.31 -16.43 41.66
C LYS A 199 -0.13 -16.43 42.13
N THR A 200 -0.67 -15.27 42.49
CA THR A 200 -2.07 -15.12 42.89
C THR A 200 -3.03 -15.58 41.80
N LEU A 201 -2.73 -15.28 40.53
CA LEU A 201 -3.57 -15.68 39.39
C LEU A 201 -3.60 -17.20 39.20
N ILE A 202 -2.45 -17.87 39.25
CA ILE A 202 -2.41 -19.34 39.08
C ILE A 202 -3.02 -20.07 40.27
N GLU A 203 -2.87 -19.53 41.50
CA GLU A 203 -3.52 -20.04 42.71
C GLU A 203 -5.03 -19.91 42.62
N LYS A 204 -5.54 -18.76 42.17
CA LYS A 204 -6.97 -18.55 41.91
C LYS A 204 -7.51 -19.50 40.83
N ALA A 205 -6.66 -19.89 39.88
CA ALA A 205 -6.99 -20.88 38.85
C ALA A 205 -6.87 -22.34 39.34
N GLY A 206 -6.48 -22.59 40.60
CA GLY A 206 -6.40 -23.92 41.20
C GLY A 206 -5.05 -24.63 41.02
N PHE A 207 -4.00 -23.89 40.64
CA PHE A 207 -2.64 -24.40 40.51
C PHE A 207 -1.75 -23.90 41.67
N THR A 208 -0.82 -24.72 42.12
CA THR A 208 0.18 -24.31 43.13
C THR A 208 1.50 -23.98 42.45
N TYR A 209 2.11 -22.84 42.74
CA TYR A 209 3.41 -22.48 42.18
C TYR A 209 4.50 -23.49 42.56
N ALA A 210 5.28 -23.96 41.59
CA ALA A 210 6.31 -25.00 41.77
C ALA A 210 7.75 -24.51 41.55
N GLY A 211 7.98 -23.18 41.54
CA GLY A 211 9.31 -22.61 41.74
C GLY A 211 10.02 -22.01 40.53
N GLN A 212 9.53 -22.18 39.31
CA GLN A 212 10.13 -21.55 38.12
C GLN A 212 9.13 -20.66 37.37
N MET A 213 9.58 -19.46 37.02
CA MET A 213 8.93 -18.55 36.07
C MET A 213 9.96 -18.15 35.03
N ARG A 214 9.59 -18.26 33.75
CA ARG A 214 10.46 -17.91 32.63
C ARG A 214 9.72 -16.96 31.69
N PRO A 215 10.22 -15.73 31.48
CA PRO A 215 9.59 -14.83 30.54
C PRO A 215 9.82 -15.34 29.12
N GLU A 216 8.73 -15.52 28.39
CA GLU A 216 8.73 -15.74 26.95
C GLU A 216 8.17 -14.50 26.25
N LYS A 217 8.34 -14.41 24.92
CA LYS A 217 8.00 -13.20 24.17
C LYS A 217 6.60 -12.64 24.49
N LYS A 218 5.58 -13.49 24.61
CA LYS A 218 4.16 -13.07 24.77
C LYS A 218 3.49 -13.56 26.07
N HIS A 219 4.18 -14.33 26.90
CA HIS A 219 3.61 -14.96 28.09
C HIS A 219 4.73 -15.29 29.08
N MET A 220 4.35 -15.55 30.33
CA MET A 220 5.21 -16.14 31.33
C MET A 220 4.97 -17.66 31.33
N VAL A 221 6.04 -18.44 31.21
CA VAL A 221 5.97 -19.90 31.43
C VAL A 221 6.21 -20.14 32.91
N VAL A 222 5.22 -20.73 33.59
CA VAL A 222 5.26 -20.96 35.03
C VAL A 222 5.20 -22.45 35.33
N SER A 223 6.16 -22.96 36.09
CA SER A 223 6.06 -24.31 36.64
C SER A 223 5.10 -24.30 37.83
N ALA A 224 4.12 -25.19 37.78
CA ALA A 224 3.08 -25.31 38.80
C ALA A 224 2.71 -26.79 39.05
N THR A 225 1.86 -27.01 40.04
CA THR A 225 1.25 -28.29 40.37
C THR A 225 -0.26 -28.16 40.23
N ASN A 226 -0.88 -29.05 39.45
CA ASN A 226 -2.34 -29.07 39.30
C ASN A 226 -3.04 -29.76 40.48
N SER A 227 -4.37 -29.75 40.50
CA SER A 227 -5.16 -30.35 41.58
C SER A 227 -4.96 -31.86 41.78
N ARG A 228 -4.33 -32.55 40.82
CA ARG A 228 -3.99 -33.98 40.89
C ARG A 228 -2.58 -34.23 41.44
N GLY A 229 -1.84 -33.18 41.80
CA GLY A 229 -0.45 -33.30 42.25
C GLY A 229 0.56 -33.44 41.11
N GLU A 230 0.14 -33.29 39.85
CA GLU A 230 1.03 -33.42 38.69
C GLU A 230 1.78 -32.11 38.44
N LYS A 231 3.07 -32.19 38.08
CA LYS A 231 3.85 -31.03 37.65
C LYS A 231 3.45 -30.62 36.23
N VAL A 232 3.19 -29.32 36.06
CA VAL A 232 2.78 -28.74 34.79
C VAL A 232 3.50 -27.43 34.50
N GLU A 233 3.65 -27.09 33.23
CA GLU A 233 4.00 -25.76 32.74
C GLU A 233 2.73 -25.04 32.29
N LEU A 234 2.57 -23.80 32.76
CA LEU A 234 1.46 -22.92 32.44
C LEU A 234 1.96 -21.75 31.59
N ASP A 235 1.30 -21.50 30.45
CA ASP A 235 1.53 -20.30 29.65
C ASP A 235 0.57 -19.20 30.13
N VAL A 236 1.06 -18.31 31.00
CA VAL A 236 0.29 -17.18 31.55
C VAL A 236 0.49 -15.95 30.67
N HIS A 237 -0.54 -15.54 29.96
CA HIS A 237 -0.49 -14.41 29.03
C HIS A 237 -0.66 -13.06 29.73
N ARG A 238 -0.30 -12.00 29.01
CA ARG A 238 -0.41 -10.59 29.44
C ARG A 238 -1.84 -10.18 29.84
N ASP A 239 -2.86 -10.83 29.25
CA ASP A 239 -4.29 -10.61 29.52
C ASP A 239 -4.82 -11.38 30.75
N GLY A 240 -3.96 -12.15 31.44
CA GLY A 240 -4.35 -13.00 32.55
C GLY A 240 -4.91 -14.36 32.15
N SER A 241 -5.01 -14.67 30.85
CA SER A 241 -5.43 -16.00 30.42
C SER A 241 -4.30 -17.02 30.58
N ILE A 242 -4.66 -18.21 31.06
CA ILE A 242 -3.80 -19.40 31.03
C ILE A 242 -4.23 -20.21 29.80
N ARG A 243 -3.39 -20.25 28.77
CA ARG A 243 -3.79 -20.85 27.47
C ARG A 243 -3.26 -22.26 27.25
N LYS A 244 -2.28 -22.68 28.05
CA LYS A 244 -1.65 -23.98 27.89
C LYS A 244 -1.26 -24.55 29.24
N GLU A 245 -1.65 -25.79 29.47
CA GLU A 245 -1.14 -26.65 30.53
C GLU A 245 -0.39 -27.80 29.84
N ARG A 246 0.90 -27.94 30.15
CA ARG A 246 1.72 -29.06 29.66
C ARG A 246 2.26 -29.83 30.84
N ARG A 247 1.99 -31.14 30.91
CA ARG A 247 2.60 -32.02 31.91
C ARG A 247 4.11 -32.11 31.70
N VAL A 248 4.84 -32.02 32.79
CA VAL A 248 6.30 -32.22 32.83
C VAL A 248 6.54 -33.56 33.51
N PHE A 249 7.12 -34.51 32.76
CA PHE A 249 7.48 -35.84 33.25
C PHE A 249 8.86 -35.83 33.91
#